data_AF-A0A950TID3-F1
#
_entry.id   AF-A0A950TID3-F1
#
_cell.length_a   1.000
_cell.length_b   1.000
_cell.length_c   1.000
_cell.angle_alpha   90.00
_cell.angle_beta   90.00
_cell.angle_gamma   90.00
#
_symmetry.space_group_name_H-M   'P 1'
#
loop_
_entity.id
_entity.type
_entity.pdbx_description
1 polymer ?
#
loop_
_entity_poly.entity_id
_entity_poly.type
_entity_poly.pdbx_seq_one_letter_code
_entity_poly.pdbx_strand_id
1 'polypeptide(L)' 'MRLAIGFMLLGFVLAAVGLPTTGARAQMATSPEEAACRPDVSRLCRGMSRDPMVILACLQSNRSRLSRRCLSVLQSHGV' A
#
# COMPACT_ATOMS: atom_id res chain seq x y z
N MET A 1 16.57 -44.40 -19.62
CA MET A 1 15.55 -43.38 -19.25
C MET A 1 14.40 -43.91 -18.39
N ARG A 2 14.04 -45.21 -18.41
CA ARG A 2 12.97 -45.78 -17.54
C ARG A 2 13.41 -46.07 -16.09
N LEU A 3 14.70 -46.02 -15.78
CA LEU A 3 15.25 -46.35 -14.45
C LEU A 3 15.47 -45.13 -13.53
N ALA A 4 15.46 -43.90 -14.08
CA ALA A 4 15.64 -42.67 -13.29
C ALA A 4 14.32 -42.18 -12.64
N ILE A 5 13.18 -42.67 -13.12
CA ILE A 5 11.85 -42.28 -12.63
C ILE A 5 11.53 -42.97 -11.29
N GLY A 6 12.08 -44.17 -11.05
CA GLY A 6 11.80 -44.95 -9.84
C GLY A 6 12.52 -44.46 -8.57
N PHE A 7 13.68 -43.81 -8.70
CA PHE A 7 14.45 -43.34 -7.53
C PHE A 7 13.93 -42.00 -6.99
N MET A 8 13.22 -41.23 -7.81
CA MET A 8 12.68 -39.91 -7.43
C MET A 8 11.41 -40.02 -6.56
N LEU A 9 10.70 -41.14 -6.62
CA LEU A 9 9.44 -41.33 -5.87
C LEU A 9 9.61 -41.85 -4.44
N LEU A 10 10.76 -42.44 -4.08
CA LEU A 10 11.00 -42.94 -2.71
C LEU A 10 11.57 -41.88 -1.75
N GLY A 11 12.00 -40.72 -2.26
CA GLY A 11 12.59 -39.63 -1.46
C GLY A 11 11.64 -38.47 -1.11
N PHE A 12 10.39 -38.49 -1.58
CA PHE A 12 9.47 -37.34 -1.50
C PHE A 12 8.54 -37.32 -0.25
N VAL A 13 8.69 -38.27 0.69
CA VAL A 13 7.73 -38.44 1.80
C VAL A 13 8.13 -37.75 3.12
N LEU A 14 9.33 -37.16 3.25
CA LEU A 14 9.79 -36.57 4.54
C LEU A 14 10.24 -35.11 4.46
N ALA A 15 9.46 -34.24 3.82
CA ALA A 15 9.63 -32.78 3.94
C ALA A 15 8.32 -32.12 4.40
N ALA A 16 7.89 -32.43 5.61
CA ALA A 16 6.96 -31.58 6.36
C ALA A 16 7.70 -30.30 6.81
N VAL A 17 8.08 -29.47 5.84
CA VAL A 17 8.53 -28.09 6.10
C VAL A 17 7.26 -27.29 6.41
N GLY A 18 7.07 -26.96 7.68
CA GLY A 18 6.01 -26.05 8.11
C GLY A 18 6.17 -24.72 7.38
N LEU A 19 5.16 -24.31 6.63
CA LEU A 19 5.09 -22.95 6.09
C LEU A 19 4.86 -22.01 7.28
N PRO A 20 5.79 -21.10 7.62
CA PRO A 20 5.40 -19.97 8.43
C PRO A 20 4.44 -19.16 7.55
N THR A 21 3.16 -19.12 7.91
CA THR A 21 2.24 -18.10 7.41
C THR A 21 2.75 -16.75 7.91
N THR A 22 3.73 -16.19 7.22
CA THR A 22 4.10 -14.79 7.37
C THR A 22 2.86 -14.01 6.96
N GLY A 23 2.12 -13.53 7.97
CA GLY A 23 0.98 -12.66 7.74
C GLY A 23 1.43 -11.53 6.85
N ALA A 24 0.90 -11.51 5.62
CA ALA A 24 1.03 -10.39 4.71
C ALA A 24 0.39 -9.20 5.41
N ARG A 25 1.18 -8.44 6.16
CA ARG A 25 0.82 -7.08 6.52
C ARG A 25 0.72 -6.39 5.18
N ALA A 26 -0.51 -6.15 4.73
CA ALA A 26 -0.78 -5.18 3.69
C ALA A 26 -0.30 -3.83 4.22
N GLN A 27 1.01 -3.63 4.15
CA GLN A 27 1.64 -2.33 4.18
C GLN A 27 1.15 -1.70 2.90
N MET A 28 -0.05 -1.11 2.94
CA MET A 28 -0.44 -0.11 1.97
C MET A 28 0.73 0.86 1.98
N ALA A 29 1.58 0.78 0.96
CA ALA A 29 2.74 1.64 0.82
C ALA A 29 2.17 3.03 0.59
N THR A 30 1.82 3.71 1.68
CA THR A 30 1.41 5.11 1.65
C THR A 30 2.61 5.83 1.09
N SER A 31 2.45 6.48 -0.06
CA SER A 31 3.52 7.28 -0.62
C SER A 31 3.95 8.33 0.41
N PRO A 32 5.22 8.77 0.41
CA PRO A 32 5.66 9.85 1.29
C PRO A 32 4.79 11.11 1.15
N GLU A 33 4.21 11.31 -0.03
CA GLU A 33 3.27 12.36 -0.39
C GLU A 33 1.92 12.19 0.32
N GLU A 34 1.35 10.98 0.30
CA GLU A 34 0.14 10.64 1.05
C GLU A 34 0.35 10.84 2.55
N ALA A 35 1.51 10.43 3.07
CA ALA A 35 1.85 10.62 4.48
C ALA A 35 1.92 12.11 4.87
N ALA A 36 2.42 12.96 3.96
CA ALA A 36 2.45 14.41 4.17
C ALA A 36 1.05 15.03 4.24
N CYS A 37 0.11 14.55 3.41
CA CYS A 37 -1.27 15.05 3.37
C CYS A 37 -2.23 14.34 4.35
N ARG A 38 -1.87 13.18 4.90
CA ARG A 38 -2.70 12.39 5.83
C ARG A 38 -3.33 13.19 6.99
N PRO A 39 -2.62 14.09 7.72
CA PRO A 39 -3.24 14.86 8.79
C PRO A 39 -4.30 15.85 8.28
N ASP A 40 -4.11 16.38 7.07
CA ASP A 40 -5.05 17.31 6.44
C ASP A 40 -6.27 16.57 5.90
N VAL A 41 -6.07 15.41 5.25
CA VAL A 41 -7.16 14.51 4.82
C VAL A 41 -8.03 14.10 6.01
N SER A 42 -7.40 13.68 7.11
CA SER A 42 -8.10 13.28 8.32
C SER A 42 -8.86 14.43 8.99
N ARG A 43 -8.50 15.70 8.76
CA ARG A 43 -9.17 16.86 9.37
C ARG A 43 -10.22 17.49 8.47
N LEU A 44 -9.91 17.63 7.19
CA LEU A 44 -10.66 18.41 6.20
C LEU A 44 -11.55 17.54 5.32
N CYS A 45 -11.14 16.29 5.05
CA CYS A 45 -11.83 15.37 4.14
C CYS A 45 -12.50 14.21 4.88
N ARG A 46 -12.90 14.42 6.15
CA ARG A 46 -13.62 13.41 6.93
C ARG A 46 -14.94 13.05 6.27
N GLY A 47 -15.26 11.77 6.23
CA GLY A 47 -16.52 11.27 5.66
C GLY A 47 -16.53 11.15 4.14
N MET A 48 -15.40 11.43 3.46
CA MET A 48 -15.27 11.16 2.03
C MET A 48 -14.88 9.71 1.75
N SER A 49 -15.16 9.25 0.53
CA SER A 49 -14.65 7.97 0.06
C SER A 49 -13.12 7.95 0.16
N ARG A 50 -12.56 6.75 0.36
CA ARG A 50 -11.11 6.51 0.34
C ARG A 50 -10.52 6.55 -1.07
N ASP A 51 -11.34 6.86 -2.07
CA ASP A 51 -10.92 7.06 -3.46
C ASP A 51 -9.89 8.20 -3.56
N PRO A 52 -8.71 7.93 -4.13
CA PRO A 52 -7.63 8.93 -4.22
C PRO A 52 -8.06 10.17 -5.02
N MET A 53 -8.91 10.01 -6.04
CA MET A 53 -9.45 11.14 -6.81
C MET A 53 -10.38 12.03 -5.98
N VAL A 54 -11.19 11.43 -5.10
CA VAL A 54 -12.09 12.16 -4.20
C VAL A 54 -11.29 12.92 -3.15
N ILE A 55 -10.29 12.26 -2.57
CA ILE A 55 -9.38 12.89 -1.62
C ILE A 55 -8.61 14.04 -2.28
N LEU A 56 -8.10 13.86 -3.49
CA LEU A 56 -7.38 14.90 -4.23
C LEU A 56 -8.28 16.12 -4.48
N ALA A 57 -9.51 15.92 -4.95
CA ALA A 57 -10.47 17.00 -5.15
C ALA A 57 -10.77 17.75 -3.83
N CYS A 58 -10.94 17.03 -2.73
CA CYS A 58 -11.15 17.62 -1.42
C CYS A 58 -9.96 18.47 -0.95
N LEU A 59 -8.73 17.95 -1.11
CA LEU A 59 -7.50 18.66 -0.80
C LEU A 59 -7.37 19.93 -1.66
N GLN A 60 -7.67 19.84 -2.96
CA GLN A 60 -7.66 20.98 -3.88
C GLN A 60 -8.67 22.06 -3.46
N SER A 61 -9.89 21.67 -3.08
CA SER A 61 -10.91 22.61 -2.61
C SER A 61 -10.56 23.28 -1.28
N ASN A 62 -9.69 22.67 -0.46
CA ASN A 62 -9.30 23.17 0.85
C ASN A 62 -7.87 23.73 0.89
N ARG A 63 -7.27 24.08 -0.25
CA ARG A 63 -5.85 24.47 -0.31
C ARG A 63 -5.42 25.57 0.63
N SER A 64 -6.26 26.57 0.85
CA SER A 64 -5.99 27.66 1.79
C SER A 64 -5.88 27.20 3.25
N ARG A 65 -6.38 25.99 3.57
CA ARG A 65 -6.43 25.41 4.91
C ARG A 65 -5.47 24.23 5.09
N LEU A 66 -4.79 23.79 4.03
CA LEU A 66 -3.82 22.70 4.09
C LEU A 66 -2.58 23.10 4.89
N SER A 67 -1.91 22.11 5.47
CA SER A 67 -0.58 22.32 6.03
C SER A 67 0.43 22.66 4.94
N ARG A 68 1.50 23.39 5.29
CA ARG A 68 2.59 23.72 4.38
C ARG A 68 3.20 22.49 3.68
N ARG A 69 3.24 21.34 4.37
CA ARG A 69 3.77 20.09 3.81
C ARG A 69 2.88 19.56 2.70
N CYS A 70 1.56 19.47 2.93
CA CYS A 70 0.63 19.00 1.91
C CYS A 70 0.52 19.97 0.74
N LEU A 71 0.52 21.29 1.00
CA LEU A 71 0.56 22.32 -0.05
C LEU A 71 1.77 22.18 -0.98
N SER A 72 2.95 21.94 -0.41
CA SER A 72 4.17 21.74 -1.19
C SER A 72 4.06 20.52 -2.10
N VAL A 73 3.48 19.42 -1.61
CA VAL A 73 3.21 18.23 -2.43
C VAL A 73 2.27 18.57 -3.59
N LEU A 74 1.13 19.21 -3.33
CA LEU A 74 0.20 19.60 -4.40
C LEU A 74 0.89 20.49 -5.46
N GLN A 75 1.65 21.49 -5.01
CA GLN A 75 2.40 22.39 -5.89
C GLN A 75 3.46 21.66 -6.72
N SER A 76 4.12 20.64 -6.15
CA SER A 76 5.13 19.84 -6.85
C SER A 76 4.55 19.03 -7.99
N HIS A 77 3.26 18.67 -7.88
CA HIS A 77 2.49 17.98 -8.92
C HIS A 77 1.79 18.93 -9.90
N GLY A 78 1.98 20.25 -9.76
CA GLY A 78 1.34 21.25 -10.61
C GLY A 78 -0.19 21.30 -10.44
N VAL A 79 -0.71 20.67 -9.38
CA VAL A 79 -2.08 20.86 -8.97
C VAL A 79 -2.11 22.09 -8.11
#